data_AF-A0A1Y1YBW4-F1
#
_entry.id   AF-A0A1Y1YBW4-F1
#
_cell.length_a   1.000
_cell.length_b   1.000
_cell.length_c   1.000
_cell.angle_alpha   90.00
_cell.angle_beta   90.00
_cell.angle_gamma   90.00
#
_symmetry.space_group_name_H-M   'P 1'
#
loop_
_entity.id
_entity.type
_entity.pdbx_description
1 polymer ?
#
loop_
_entity_poly.entity_id
_entity_poly.type
_entity_poly.pdbx_seq_one_letter_code
_entity_poly.pdbx_strand_id
1 'polypeptide(L)' 'MAAKTNLLTDLPGVITFMHLTTSVAGLISPGDTPSIRKLNLGGEMMTQAVRNSWTSRVQHLNNAYGPTETAVCVTI' A
#
# COMPACT_ATOMS: atom_id res chain seq x y z
N MET A 1 -19.45 12.48 4.35
CA MET A 1 -19.09 13.01 3.02
C MET A 1 -17.96 14.01 3.25
N ALA A 2 -16.72 13.66 2.94
CA ALA A 2 -15.56 14.54 3.21
C ALA A 2 -15.62 15.75 2.26
N ALA A 3 -15.46 16.96 2.81
CA ALA A 3 -15.44 18.18 2.01
C ALA A 3 -14.27 18.15 1.01
N LYS A 4 -14.53 18.61 -0.23
CA LYS A 4 -13.59 18.56 -1.36
C LYS A 4 -12.24 19.25 -1.08
N THR A 5 -12.21 20.17 -0.12
CA THR A 5 -11.03 20.88 0.38
C THR A 5 -10.11 20.03 1.26
N ASN A 6 -10.60 18.96 1.88
CA ASN A 6 -9.79 18.06 2.73
C ASN A 6 -9.13 16.92 1.93
N LEU A 7 -9.59 16.66 0.71
CA LEU A 7 -9.06 15.59 -0.15
C LEU A 7 -7.61 15.83 -0.60
N LEU A 8 -7.17 17.08 -0.66
CA LEU A 8 -5.82 17.44 -1.10
C LEU A 8 -4.86 17.74 0.06
N THR A 9 -5.39 18.07 1.24
CA THR A 9 -4.61 18.51 2.41
C THR A 9 -4.48 17.43 3.48
N ASP A 10 -5.40 16.45 3.52
CA ASP A 10 -5.39 15.33 4.47
C ASP A 10 -5.40 13.98 3.75
N LEU A 11 -4.49 13.85 2.77
CA LEU A 11 -4.27 12.58 2.05
C LEU A 11 -4.03 11.38 2.99
N PRO A 12 -3.24 11.48 4.07
CA PRO A 12 -3.00 10.36 4.99
C PRO A 12 -4.25 9.89 5.75
N GLY A 13 -5.29 10.72 5.88
CA GLY A 13 -6.53 10.36 6.56
C GLY A 13 -7.60 9.75 5.64
N VAL A 14 -7.48 9.95 4.32
CA VAL A 14 -8.50 9.54 3.34
C VAL A 14 -8.07 8.43 2.40
N ILE A 15 -6.77 8.20 2.21
CA ILE A 15 -6.27 7.11 1.37
C ILE A 15 -6.50 5.78 2.09
N THR A 16 -7.18 4.84 1.43
CA THR A 16 -7.48 3.51 2.00
C THR A 16 -6.72 2.38 1.30
N PHE A 17 -6.16 2.67 0.13
CA PHE A 17 -5.44 1.72 -0.72
C PHE A 17 -4.10 2.29 -1.17
N MET A 18 -3.06 1.48 -1.10
CA MET A 18 -1.75 1.78 -1.67
C MET A 18 -1.23 0.61 -2.50
N HIS A 19 -0.55 0.94 -3.59
CA HIS A 19 0.24 0.01 -4.37
C HIS A 19 1.67 0.56 -4.44
N LEU A 20 2.63 -0.15 -3.83
CA LEU A 20 4.01 0.29 -3.69
C LEU A 20 4.96 -0.84 -4.07
N THR A 21 6.22 -0.50 -4.32
CA THR A 21 7.29 -1.48 -4.28
C THR A 21 7.64 -1.82 -2.83
N THR A 22 8.33 -2.95 -2.64
CA THR A 22 8.72 -3.40 -1.29
C THR A 22 9.70 -2.42 -0.65
N SER A 23 10.64 -1.88 -1.42
CA SER A 23 11.60 -0.88 -0.97
C SER A 23 10.91 0.38 -0.43
N VAL A 24 9.90 0.90 -1.14
CA VAL A 24 9.17 2.10 -0.71
C VAL A 24 8.31 1.82 0.52
N ALA A 25 7.64 0.66 0.56
CA ALA A 25 6.85 0.27 1.73
C ALA A 25 7.70 0.08 3.00
N GLY A 26 9.01 -0.19 2.86
CA GLY A 26 9.96 -0.24 3.97
C GLY A 26 10.33 1.12 4.57
N LEU A 27 10.07 2.22 3.85
CA LEU A 27 10.36 3.59 4.32
C LEU A 27 9.21 4.20 5.12
N ILE A 28 8.01 3.62 5.05
CA ILE A 28 6.80 4.16 5.66
C ILE A 28 6.55 3.44 6.98
N SER A 29 6.37 4.20 8.06
CA SER A 29 5.85 3.64 9.30
C SER A 29 4.34 3.39 9.16
N PRO A 30 3.84 2.17 9.39
CA PRO A 30 2.41 1.90 9.30
C PRO A 30 1.56 2.77 10.24
N GLY A 31 2.14 3.27 11.34
CA GLY A 31 1.45 4.17 12.27
C GLY A 31 1.09 5.53 11.68
N ASP A 32 1.83 5.99 10.66
CA ASP A 32 1.60 7.27 9.99
C ASP A 32 0.48 7.19 8.95
N THR A 33 -0.06 6.00 8.70
CA THR A 33 -1.07 5.72 7.66
C THR A 33 -2.29 4.95 8.20
N PRO A 34 -2.97 5.45 9.26
CA PRO A 34 -4.01 4.70 9.98
C PRO A 34 -5.28 4.43 9.15
N SER A 35 -5.50 5.16 8.05
CA SER A 35 -6.66 4.97 7.15
C SER A 35 -6.46 3.83 6.15
N ILE A 36 -5.24 3.30 6.00
CA ILE A 36 -4.95 2.24 5.03
C ILE A 36 -5.63 0.95 5.46
N ARG A 37 -6.23 0.27 4.48
CA ARG A 37 -6.91 -1.01 4.64
C ARG A 37 -6.30 -2.07 3.76
N LYS A 38 -5.84 -1.69 2.57
CA LYS A 38 -5.24 -2.60 1.59
C LYS A 38 -3.91 -2.06 1.09
N LEU A 39 -2.87 -2.89 1.19
CA LEU A 39 -1.54 -2.62 0.68
C LEU A 39 -1.17 -3.73 -0.32
N ASN A 40 -0.93 -3.33 -1.56
CA ASN A 40 -0.36 -4.20 -2.58
C ASN A 40 1.14 -3.89 -2.70
N LEU A 41 1.98 -4.92 -2.59
CA LEU A 41 3.41 -4.83 -2.82
C LEU A 41 3.76 -5.56 -4.12
N GLY A 42 4.34 -4.85 -5.09
CA GLY A 42 4.66 -5.42 -6.39
C GLY A 42 5.88 -4.80 -7.03
N GLY A 43 6.32 -5.36 -8.16
CA GLY A 43 7.53 -4.92 -8.87
C GLY A 43 8.85 -5.38 -8.24
N GLU A 44 8.83 -5.84 -6.99
CA GLU A 44 9.96 -6.40 -6.26
C GLU A 44 9.50 -7.57 -5.39
N MET A 45 10.43 -8.45 -5.00
CA MET A 45 10.12 -9.52 -4.05
C MET A 45 9.79 -8.95 -2.67
N MET A 46 8.64 -9.34 -2.11
CA MET A 46 8.25 -8.98 -0.75
C MET A 46 9.20 -9.58 0.29
N THR A 47 9.88 -8.72 1.05
CA THR A 47 10.78 -9.13 2.14
C THR A 47 10.00 -9.51 3.40
N GLN A 48 10.61 -10.34 4.24
CA GLN A 48 10.01 -10.73 5.53
C GLN A 48 9.85 -9.54 6.47
N ALA A 49 10.80 -8.61 6.47
CA ALA A 49 10.75 -7.41 7.31
C ALA A 49 9.50 -6.56 7.00
N VAL A 50 9.27 -6.25 5.71
CA VAL A 50 8.09 -5.49 5.28
C VAL A 50 6.82 -6.27 5.57
N ARG A 51 6.78 -7.58 5.28
CA ARG A 51 5.62 -8.41 5.60
C ARG A 51 5.26 -8.32 7.08
N ASN A 52 6.23 -8.48 7.98
CA ASN A 52 6.02 -8.46 9.42
C ASN A 52 5.56 -7.09 9.92
N SER A 53 6.09 -6.00 9.35
CA SER A 53 5.67 -4.63 9.69
C SER A 53 4.21 -4.35 9.31
N TRP A 54 3.74 -4.90 8.20
CA TRP A 54 2.44 -4.53 7.62
C TRP A 54 1.30 -5.54 7.91
N THR A 55 1.60 -6.81 8.14
CA THR A 55 0.57 -7.88 8.27
C THR A 55 -0.46 -7.60 9.37
N SER A 56 -0.05 -7.05 10.51
CA SER A 56 -0.96 -6.73 11.62
C SER A 56 -1.57 -5.33 11.55
N ARG A 57 -1.20 -4.53 10.54
CA ARG A 57 -1.54 -3.11 10.42
C ARG A 57 -2.63 -2.85 9.38
N VAL A 58 -2.76 -3.72 8.38
CA VAL A 58 -3.74 -3.59 7.30
C VAL A 58 -4.64 -4.82 7.24
N GLN A 59 -5.83 -4.69 6.67
CA GLN A 59 -6.77 -5.80 6.51
C GLN A 59 -6.33 -6.74 5.39
N HIS A 60 -5.71 -6.19 4.35
CA HIS A 60 -5.25 -6.94 3.18
C HIS A 60 -3.83 -6.53 2.81
N LEU A 61 -2.90 -7.48 2.91
CA LEU A 61 -1.53 -7.34 2.43
C LEU A 61 -1.30 -8.33 1.30
N ASN A 62 -1.11 -7.83 0.08
CA ASN A 62 -1.01 -8.67 -1.12
C ASN A 62 0.39 -8.57 -1.75
N ASN A 63 0.86 -9.69 -2.28
CA ASN A 63 2.06 -9.74 -3.11
C ASN A 63 1.62 -9.67 -4.58
N ALA A 64 1.54 -8.45 -5.10
CA ALA A 64 1.11 -8.18 -6.46
C ALA A 64 2.22 -8.50 -7.47
N TYR A 65 1.86 -9.18 -8.55
CA TYR A 65 2.79 -9.46 -9.65
C TYR A 65 2.13 -9.18 -11.01
N GLY A 66 2.88 -8.54 -11.91
CA GLY A 66 2.46 -8.32 -13.28
C GLY A 66 3.62 -7.81 -14.15
N PRO A 67 3.82 -8.37 -15.35
CA PRO A 67 4.67 -7.76 -16.37
C PRO A 67 4.13 -6.39 -16.81
N THR A 68 5.01 -5.55 -17.35
CA THR A 68 4.60 -4.28 -17.99
C THR A 68 3.73 -4.55 -19.22
N GLU A 69 4.08 -5.57 -20.00
CA GLU A 69 3.48 -5.96 -21.27
C GLU A 69 2.05 -6.51 -21.12
N THR A 70 1.67 -6.91 -19.92
CA THR A 70 0.35 -7.47 -19.60
C THR A 70 -0.27 -6.74 -18.41
N ALA A 71 -0.31 -5.42 -18.47
CA ALA A 71 -1.09 -4.55 -17.58
C ALA A 71 -0.63 -4.41 -16.11
N VAL A 72 0.68 -4.29 -15.84
CA VAL A 72 1.31 -3.85 -14.56
C VAL A 72 1.08 -4.75 -13.33
N CYS A 73 -0.13 -5.29 -13.15
CA CYS A 73 -0.53 -6.15 -12.04
C CYS A 73 -1.59 -7.15 -12.55
N VAL A 74 -1.23 -8.43 -12.59
CA VAL A 74 -2.10 -9.51 -13.10
C VAL A 74 -2.57 -10.42 -11.96
N THR A 75 -1.76 -10.57 -10.91
CA THR A 75 -2.04 -11.40 -9.74
C THR A 75 -2.00 -10.54 -8.47
N ILE A 76 -2.97 -10.75 -7.57
CA ILE A 76 -3.11 -10.07 -6.25
C ILE A 76 -3.37 -11.14 -5.19
#